data_AF-A0A924ANP8-F1
#
_entry.id   AF-A0A924ANP8-F1
#
_cell.length_a   1.000
_cell.length_b   1.000
_cell.length_c   1.000
_cell.angle_alpha   90.00
_cell.angle_beta   90.00
_cell.angle_gamma   90.00
#
_symmetry.space_group_name_H-M   'P 1'
#
loop_
_entity.id
_entity.type
_entity.pdbx_description
1 polymer ?
#
loop_
_entity_poly.entity_id
_entity_poly.type
_entity_poly.pdbx_seq_one_letter_code
_entity_poly.pdbx_strand_id
1 'polypeptide(L)'
;YYDDLEDYENAGAYYDSTASTFDKTDKRYPLIQKRNKILDNFVLHIKTIKVQDSLLRIAAMDTVSRNRLIDTLIAQEQAAYIKEQLALRKKKNQEEQVTINTDKFNNLDPSSASWYFNNQKAIQEGLNDFTRNWGKRKLEDHWRRSKKEAVIEFSQDSLADDSLNATNSASAKNDGIEPLKVDRNKYLKDLPFTDEEKAAANTKIEDAMFQVASIYNHQLDETDRAIRTYEQILKRYPETLYEPEILYNLYLIYKERKNKKYDTYKNTLFDKYPNSIYTKLIKNPNYYRDNRIANKQADEHYKAVFDLYKSGAYKASDSTASVLLIQYPDSEITDKLTYIKLLCKLKIDGPSAELVLKLKQFKASYPDSPLVPSAIELIATIEKIKPDVIPKSQ
;
A
#
# COMPACT_ATOMS: atom_id res chain seq x y z
N TYR A 1 -11.99 -13.57 -14.24
CA TYR A 1 -11.02 -12.50 -13.92
C TYR A 1 -10.08 -12.92 -12.79
N TYR A 2 -10.61 -13.28 -11.62
CA TYR A 2 -9.80 -13.65 -10.45
C TYR A 2 -9.01 -14.96 -10.64
N ASP A 3 -9.68 -16.08 -10.95
CA ASP A 3 -9.02 -17.39 -11.08
C ASP A 3 -8.40 -17.62 -12.48
N ASP A 4 -9.08 -17.19 -13.56
CA ASP A 4 -8.67 -17.56 -14.93
C ASP A 4 -7.71 -16.56 -15.63
N LEU A 5 -7.68 -15.29 -15.22
CA LEU A 5 -6.99 -14.22 -15.96
C LEU A 5 -5.91 -13.49 -15.15
N GLU A 6 -5.77 -13.81 -13.87
CA GLU A 6 -4.76 -13.23 -12.96
C GLU A 6 -4.78 -11.68 -12.91
N ASP A 7 -5.88 -11.08 -13.37
CA ASP A 7 -6.04 -9.63 -13.46
C ASP A 7 -6.73 -9.13 -12.20
N TYR A 8 -5.94 -9.05 -11.14
CA TYR A 8 -6.40 -8.64 -9.81
C TYR A 8 -6.90 -7.20 -9.78
N GLU A 9 -6.42 -6.34 -10.67
CA GLU A 9 -6.85 -4.95 -10.75
C GLU A 9 -8.28 -4.87 -11.27
N ASN A 10 -8.59 -5.58 -12.35
CA ASN A 10 -9.95 -5.68 -12.84
C ASN A 10 -10.84 -6.50 -11.91
N ALA A 11 -10.33 -7.58 -11.32
CA ALA A 11 -11.07 -8.35 -10.33
C ALA A 11 -11.47 -7.47 -9.14
N GLY A 12 -10.55 -6.67 -8.57
CA GLY A 12 -10.86 -5.71 -7.50
C GLY A 12 -11.98 -4.74 -7.89
N ALA A 13 -11.90 -4.14 -9.08
CA ALA A 13 -12.95 -3.24 -9.58
C ALA A 13 -14.33 -3.91 -9.71
N TYR A 14 -14.36 -5.19 -10.16
CA TYR A 14 -15.59 -5.96 -10.22
C TYR A 14 -16.12 -6.34 -8.83
N TYR A 15 -15.25 -6.70 -7.88
CA TYR A 15 -15.66 -7.01 -6.51
C TYR A 15 -16.17 -5.76 -5.78
N ASP A 16 -15.60 -4.59 -6.01
CA ASP A 16 -16.08 -3.32 -5.46
C ASP A 16 -17.46 -2.96 -6.01
N SER A 17 -17.63 -3.08 -7.33
CA SER A 17 -18.93 -2.89 -8.00
C SER A 17 -19.98 -3.86 -7.47
N THR A 18 -19.60 -5.12 -7.26
CA THR A 18 -20.49 -6.15 -6.71
C THR A 18 -20.83 -5.86 -5.25
N ALA A 19 -19.84 -5.50 -4.41
CA ALA A 19 -20.05 -5.20 -3.01
C ALA A 19 -20.94 -3.96 -2.79
N SER A 20 -20.85 -2.96 -3.66
CA SER A 20 -21.72 -1.76 -3.58
C SER A 20 -23.17 -2.04 -3.99
N THR A 21 -23.39 -3.00 -4.87
CA THR A 21 -24.72 -3.38 -5.41
C THR A 21 -25.36 -4.55 -4.67
N PHE A 22 -24.60 -5.28 -3.86
CA PHE A 22 -25.09 -6.44 -3.11
C PHE A 22 -25.97 -6.04 -1.91
N ASP A 23 -27.00 -6.84 -1.65
CA ASP A 23 -27.89 -6.63 -0.51
C ASP A 23 -27.14 -6.86 0.82
N LYS A 24 -27.14 -5.83 1.66
CA LYS A 24 -26.47 -5.84 2.98
C LYS A 24 -27.13 -6.79 3.98
N THR A 25 -28.37 -7.21 3.73
CA THR A 25 -29.11 -8.12 4.62
C THR A 25 -28.85 -9.60 4.34
N ASP A 26 -28.21 -9.94 3.22
CA ASP A 26 -27.85 -11.31 2.88
C ASP A 26 -26.71 -11.81 3.79
N LYS A 27 -26.83 -13.04 4.28
CA LYS A 27 -25.84 -13.72 5.14
C LYS A 27 -24.44 -13.81 4.53
N ARG A 28 -24.32 -13.72 3.21
CA ARG A 28 -23.06 -13.78 2.46
C ARG A 28 -22.33 -12.43 2.37
N TYR A 29 -23.02 -11.33 2.65
CA TYR A 29 -22.45 -9.99 2.55
C TYR A 29 -21.15 -9.82 3.38
N PRO A 30 -21.03 -10.31 4.62
CA PRO A 30 -19.78 -10.20 5.37
C PRO A 30 -18.59 -10.92 4.72
N LEU A 31 -18.84 -12.07 4.07
CA LEU A 31 -17.80 -12.82 3.37
C LEU A 31 -17.30 -12.06 2.13
N ILE A 32 -18.24 -11.52 1.34
CA ILE A 32 -17.94 -10.72 0.15
C ILE A 32 -17.16 -9.46 0.55
N GLN A 33 -17.60 -8.77 1.61
CA GLN A 33 -16.90 -7.59 2.12
C GLN A 33 -15.48 -7.91 2.58
N LYS A 34 -15.29 -9.04 3.27
CA LYS A 34 -13.95 -9.49 3.68
C LYS A 34 -13.06 -9.77 2.47
N ARG A 35 -13.58 -10.48 1.46
CA ARG A 35 -12.85 -10.76 0.21
C ARG A 35 -12.50 -9.47 -0.53
N ASN A 36 -13.43 -8.51 -0.62
CA ASN A 36 -13.18 -7.22 -1.26
C ASN A 36 -12.01 -6.48 -0.59
N LYS A 37 -12.03 -6.37 0.75
CA LYS A 37 -10.93 -5.74 1.50
C LYS A 37 -9.57 -6.41 1.28
N ILE A 38 -9.54 -7.73 1.19
CA ILE A 38 -8.31 -8.48 0.88
C ILE A 38 -7.79 -8.10 -0.51
N LEU A 39 -8.69 -8.03 -1.51
CA LEU A 39 -8.33 -7.68 -2.88
C LEU A 39 -7.92 -6.22 -3.01
N ASP A 40 -8.58 -5.29 -2.31
CA ASP A 40 -8.20 -3.88 -2.29
C ASP A 40 -6.77 -3.70 -1.76
N ASN A 41 -6.46 -4.34 -0.63
CA ASN A 41 -5.11 -4.34 -0.05
C ASN A 41 -4.10 -4.98 -1.01
N PHE A 42 -4.46 -6.09 -1.65
CA PHE A 42 -3.61 -6.77 -2.61
C PHE A 42 -3.29 -5.86 -3.81
N VAL A 43 -4.31 -5.25 -4.41
CA VAL A 43 -4.17 -4.34 -5.55
C VAL A 43 -3.35 -3.11 -5.18
N LEU A 44 -3.53 -2.57 -3.98
CA LEU A 44 -2.71 -1.47 -3.46
C LEU A 44 -1.21 -1.81 -3.50
N HIS A 45 -0.82 -2.97 -2.98
CA HIS A 45 0.58 -3.38 -2.97
C HIS A 45 1.13 -3.69 -4.37
N ILE A 46 0.35 -4.36 -5.23
CA ILE A 46 0.75 -4.58 -6.64
C ILE A 46 0.94 -3.27 -7.39
N LYS A 47 0.04 -2.29 -7.20
CA LYS A 47 0.18 -0.95 -7.77
C LYS A 47 1.44 -0.27 -7.27
N THR A 48 1.72 -0.39 -5.97
CA THR A 48 2.93 0.16 -5.36
C THR A 48 4.18 -0.41 -6.03
N ILE A 49 4.29 -1.73 -6.18
CA ILE A 49 5.40 -2.40 -6.86
C ILE A 49 5.54 -1.88 -8.31
N LYS A 50 4.45 -1.92 -9.08
CA LYS A 50 4.44 -1.48 -10.49
C LYS A 50 4.89 -0.02 -10.66
N VAL A 51 4.39 0.87 -9.80
CA VAL A 51 4.72 2.29 -9.85
C VAL A 51 6.19 2.50 -9.49
N GLN A 52 6.65 1.96 -8.36
CA GLN A 52 8.04 2.15 -7.93
C GLN A 52 9.05 1.51 -8.90
N ASP A 53 8.77 0.32 -9.43
CA ASP A 53 9.60 -0.31 -10.47
C ASP A 53 9.65 0.54 -11.74
N SER A 54 8.53 1.14 -12.13
CA SER A 54 8.49 2.05 -13.28
C SER A 54 9.29 3.31 -13.03
N LEU A 55 9.19 3.92 -11.84
CA LEU A 55 9.96 5.11 -11.47
C LEU A 55 11.46 4.81 -11.45
N LEU A 56 11.89 3.70 -10.83
CA LEU A 56 13.28 3.26 -10.83
C LEU A 56 13.79 3.00 -12.25
N ARG A 57 12.99 2.34 -13.09
CA ARG A 57 13.34 2.07 -14.49
C ARG A 57 13.53 3.35 -15.28
N ILE A 58 12.63 4.33 -15.13
CA ILE A 58 12.72 5.63 -15.81
C ILE A 58 13.91 6.45 -15.29
N ALA A 59 14.18 6.39 -13.99
CA ALA A 59 15.36 7.03 -13.39
C ALA A 59 16.68 6.41 -13.87
N ALA A 60 16.69 5.11 -14.18
CA ALA A 60 17.86 4.41 -14.73
C ALA A 60 18.07 4.63 -16.25
N MET A 61 17.06 5.11 -16.98
CA MET A 61 17.19 5.42 -18.41
C MET A 61 18.14 6.60 -18.65
N ASP A 62 18.75 6.65 -19.84
CA ASP A 62 19.52 7.80 -20.30
C ASP A 62 18.64 9.05 -20.46
N THR A 63 19.27 10.23 -20.44
CA THR A 63 18.56 11.51 -20.46
C THR A 63 17.75 11.74 -21.74
N VAL A 64 18.19 11.21 -22.89
CA VAL A 64 17.50 11.37 -24.18
C VAL A 64 16.26 10.50 -24.22
N SER A 65 16.38 9.22 -23.87
CA SER A 65 15.25 8.28 -23.80
C SER A 65 14.21 8.72 -22.77
N ARG A 66 14.66 9.20 -21.60
CA ARG A 66 13.78 9.73 -20.56
C ARG A 66 12.99 10.95 -21.04
N ASN A 67 13.66 11.90 -21.68
CA ASN A 67 13.00 13.10 -22.21
C ASN A 67 11.99 12.75 -23.32
N ARG A 68 12.33 11.82 -24.21
CA ARG A 68 11.39 11.33 -25.23
C ARG A 68 10.16 10.68 -24.60
N LEU A 69 10.35 9.86 -23.56
CA LEU A 69 9.23 9.25 -22.85
C LEU A 69 8.33 10.32 -22.23
N ILE A 70 8.92 11.32 -21.55
CA ILE A 70 8.16 12.43 -20.98
C ILE A 70 7.40 13.20 -22.06
N ASP A 71 8.00 13.46 -23.22
CA ASP A 71 7.34 14.14 -24.34
C ASP A 71 6.16 13.32 -24.88
N THR A 72 6.32 11.99 -24.99
CA THR A 72 5.21 11.12 -25.39
C THR A 72 4.07 11.11 -24.37
N LEU A 73 4.37 11.14 -23.07
CA LEU A 73 3.37 11.20 -22.00
C LEU A 73 2.62 12.54 -22.01
N ILE A 74 3.34 13.66 -22.19
CA ILE A 74 2.75 14.99 -22.33
C ILE A 74 1.80 15.02 -23.54
N ALA A 75 2.22 14.49 -24.69
CA ALA A 75 1.39 14.42 -25.88
C ALA A 75 0.13 13.56 -25.67
N GLN A 76 0.25 12.44 -24.96
CA GLN A 76 -0.90 11.60 -24.59
C GLN A 76 -1.86 12.32 -23.63
N GLU A 77 -1.37 13.03 -22.61
CA GLU A 77 -2.19 13.82 -21.67
C GLU A 77 -2.94 14.94 -22.41
N GLN A 78 -2.26 15.64 -23.32
CA GLN A 78 -2.88 16.66 -24.16
C GLN A 78 -3.96 16.07 -25.08
N ALA A 79 -3.69 14.94 -25.73
CA ALA A 79 -4.65 14.28 -26.60
C ALA A 79 -5.89 13.78 -25.83
N ALA A 80 -5.68 13.21 -24.64
CA ALA A 80 -6.76 12.78 -23.76
C ALA A 80 -7.62 13.97 -23.30
N TYR A 81 -6.99 15.07 -22.89
CA TYR A 81 -7.68 16.31 -22.51
C TYR A 81 -8.52 16.87 -23.66
N ILE A 82 -7.96 16.97 -24.87
CA ILE A 82 -8.69 17.43 -26.05
C ILE A 82 -9.90 16.53 -26.32
N LYS A 83 -9.71 15.19 -26.26
CA LYS A 83 -10.80 14.23 -26.46
C LYS A 83 -11.92 14.40 -25.43
N GLU A 84 -11.58 14.62 -24.17
CA GLU A 84 -12.56 14.87 -23.10
C GLU A 84 -13.30 16.19 -23.31
N GLN A 85 -12.59 17.28 -23.64
CA GLN A 85 -13.20 18.58 -23.96
C GLN A 85 -14.15 18.49 -25.17
N LEU A 86 -13.77 17.74 -26.21
CA LEU A 86 -14.64 17.49 -27.35
C LEU A 86 -15.88 16.69 -26.96
N ALA A 87 -15.75 15.69 -26.08
CA ALA A 87 -16.89 14.92 -25.58
C ALA A 87 -17.84 15.81 -24.75
N LEU A 88 -17.31 16.69 -23.90
CA LEU A 88 -18.08 17.66 -23.12
C LEU A 88 -18.81 18.66 -24.02
N ARG A 89 -18.13 19.23 -25.03
CA ARG A 89 -18.77 20.13 -26.02
C ARG A 89 -19.87 19.41 -26.80
N LYS A 90 -19.65 18.16 -27.22
CA LYS A 90 -20.69 17.36 -27.88
C LYS A 90 -21.92 17.14 -26.99
N LYS A 91 -21.74 16.89 -25.70
CA LYS A 91 -22.86 16.79 -24.74
C LYS A 91 -23.61 18.12 -24.59
N LYS A 92 -22.90 19.24 -24.43
CA LYS A 92 -23.52 20.57 -24.33
C LYS A 92 -24.29 20.96 -25.60
N ASN A 93 -23.73 20.74 -26.78
CA ASN A 93 -24.41 21.04 -28.04
C ASN A 93 -25.67 20.17 -28.23
N GLN A 94 -25.68 18.93 -27.72
CA GLN A 94 -26.88 18.08 -27.71
C GLN A 94 -27.95 18.56 -26.72
N GLU A 95 -27.57 19.22 -25.63
CA GLU A 95 -28.49 19.84 -24.67
C GLU A 95 -29.04 21.18 -25.22
N GLU A 96 -28.21 22.01 -25.83
CA GLU A 96 -28.61 23.29 -26.42
C GLU A 96 -29.52 23.13 -27.66
N GLN A 97 -29.31 22.09 -28.49
CA GLN A 97 -30.24 21.80 -29.60
C GLN A 97 -31.64 21.40 -29.12
N VAL A 98 -31.78 20.92 -27.88
CA VAL A 98 -33.09 20.61 -27.29
C VAL A 98 -33.78 21.91 -26.84
N THR A 99 -33.03 22.88 -26.33
CA THR A 99 -33.55 24.17 -25.85
C THR A 99 -33.91 25.15 -26.98
N ILE A 100 -33.12 25.20 -28.07
CA ILE A 100 -33.40 26.08 -29.22
C ILE A 100 -34.71 25.68 -29.94
N ASN A 101 -35.08 24.38 -29.89
CA ASN A 101 -36.34 23.90 -30.44
C ASN A 101 -37.56 24.21 -29.57
N THR A 102 -37.40 24.63 -28.32
CA THR A 102 -38.50 25.09 -27.45
C THR A 102 -38.76 26.60 -27.55
N ASP A 103 -37.72 27.42 -27.73
CA ASP A 103 -37.87 28.88 -27.73
C ASP A 103 -38.39 29.46 -29.06
N LYS A 104 -38.21 28.77 -30.19
CA LYS A 104 -38.76 29.22 -31.49
C LYS A 104 -40.29 29.08 -31.59
N PHE A 105 -40.95 28.37 -30.68
CA PHE A 105 -42.41 28.24 -30.65
C PHE A 105 -43.09 29.14 -29.60
N ASN A 106 -42.33 29.89 -28.81
CA ASN A 106 -42.87 30.75 -27.74
C ASN A 106 -43.32 32.15 -28.20
N ASN A 107 -43.23 32.48 -29.49
CA ASN A 107 -43.48 33.83 -30.02
C ASN A 107 -44.62 33.91 -31.04
N LEU A 108 -45.60 33.01 -30.98
CA LEU A 108 -46.80 33.01 -31.83
C LEU A 108 -48.01 33.56 -31.06
N ASP A 109 -48.68 34.57 -31.65
CA ASP A 109 -49.85 35.24 -31.10
C ASP A 109 -51.00 34.24 -30.80
N PRO A 110 -51.49 34.15 -29.55
CA PRO A 110 -52.53 33.21 -29.15
C PRO A 110 -53.90 33.39 -29.82
N SER A 111 -54.10 34.44 -30.64
CA SER A 111 -55.39 34.75 -31.27
C SER A 111 -55.64 34.07 -32.63
N SER A 112 -54.72 33.24 -33.15
CA SER A 112 -54.86 32.57 -34.47
C SER A 112 -55.07 31.04 -34.39
N ALA A 113 -55.99 30.60 -33.51
CA ALA A 113 -56.22 29.19 -33.20
C ALA A 113 -57.08 28.42 -34.24
N SER A 114 -56.65 28.34 -35.50
CA SER A 114 -57.35 27.50 -36.51
C SER A 114 -56.48 26.39 -37.15
N TRP A 115 -55.15 26.51 -37.14
CA TRP A 115 -54.24 25.50 -37.69
C TRP A 115 -53.35 24.88 -36.61
N TYR A 116 -53.12 23.56 -36.66
CA TYR A 116 -52.36 22.79 -35.65
C TYR A 116 -50.98 23.41 -35.33
N PHE A 117 -50.26 23.89 -36.35
CA PHE A 117 -48.93 24.51 -36.19
C PHE A 117 -48.96 25.96 -35.68
N ASN A 118 -50.14 26.54 -35.46
CA ASN A 118 -50.31 27.85 -34.85
C ASN A 118 -50.75 27.75 -33.38
N ASN A 119 -51.12 26.54 -32.90
CA ASN A 119 -51.45 26.29 -31.51
C ASN A 119 -50.23 25.76 -30.76
N GLN A 120 -49.62 26.63 -29.95
CA GLN A 120 -48.41 26.33 -29.18
C GLN A 120 -48.55 25.10 -28.26
N LYS A 121 -49.73 24.88 -27.66
CA LYS A 121 -49.97 23.72 -26.80
C LYS A 121 -50.00 22.41 -27.61
N ALA A 122 -50.66 22.43 -28.78
CA ALA A 122 -50.73 21.26 -29.66
C ALA A 122 -49.35 20.87 -30.23
N ILE A 123 -48.50 21.86 -30.54
CA ILE A 123 -47.13 21.62 -31.00
C ILE A 123 -46.27 20.99 -29.88
N GLN A 124 -46.36 21.50 -28.65
CA GLN A 124 -45.62 20.94 -27.52
C GLN A 124 -46.06 19.50 -27.19
N GLU A 125 -47.36 19.23 -27.19
CA GLU A 125 -47.91 17.88 -27.02
C GLU A 125 -47.42 16.95 -28.15
N GLY A 126 -47.47 17.40 -29.41
CA GLY A 126 -46.97 16.65 -30.56
C GLY A 126 -45.47 16.37 -30.51
N LEU A 127 -44.65 17.31 -30.04
CA LEU A 127 -43.21 17.14 -29.87
C LEU A 127 -42.87 16.13 -28.77
N ASN A 128 -43.63 16.17 -27.66
CA ASN A 128 -43.49 15.20 -26.58
C ASN A 128 -43.91 13.80 -27.02
N ASP A 129 -45.03 13.66 -27.73
CA ASP A 129 -45.51 12.39 -28.28
C ASP A 129 -44.55 11.82 -29.33
N PHE A 130 -43.99 12.69 -30.18
CA PHE A 130 -42.96 12.32 -31.15
C PHE A 130 -41.71 11.79 -30.47
N THR A 131 -41.21 12.51 -29.46
CA THR A 131 -40.00 12.13 -28.71
C THR A 131 -40.23 10.83 -27.93
N ARG A 132 -41.44 10.62 -27.39
CA ARG A 132 -41.82 9.37 -26.71
C ARG A 132 -41.84 8.18 -27.66
N ASN A 133 -42.40 8.36 -28.87
CA ASN A 133 -42.58 7.26 -29.81
C ASN A 133 -41.31 6.95 -30.63
N TRP A 134 -40.51 7.96 -30.96
CA TRP A 134 -39.41 7.84 -31.93
C TRP A 134 -38.02 8.22 -31.40
N GLY A 135 -37.95 8.77 -30.18
CA GLY A 135 -36.73 9.33 -29.60
C GLY A 135 -36.26 10.61 -30.29
N LYS A 136 -35.06 11.09 -29.94
CA LYS A 136 -34.44 12.25 -30.58
C LYS A 136 -33.82 11.84 -31.92
N ARG A 137 -34.44 12.23 -33.03
CA ARG A 137 -33.99 11.92 -34.40
C ARG A 137 -33.38 13.17 -35.07
N LYS A 138 -32.38 12.96 -35.92
CA LYS A 138 -31.81 14.03 -36.75
C LYS A 138 -32.78 14.39 -37.88
N LEU A 139 -32.70 15.63 -38.36
CA LEU A 139 -33.45 16.07 -39.54
C LEU A 139 -32.75 15.51 -40.78
N GLU A 140 -33.30 14.42 -41.31
CA GLU A 140 -32.78 13.73 -42.49
C GLU A 140 -33.95 13.05 -43.22
N ASP A 141 -33.81 12.87 -44.53
CA ASP A 141 -34.82 12.17 -45.31
C ASP A 141 -34.95 10.70 -44.88
N HIS A 142 -36.18 10.19 -44.97
CA HIS A 142 -36.54 8.83 -44.54
C HIS A 142 -36.23 8.49 -43.08
N TRP A 143 -36.21 9.48 -42.18
CA TRP A 143 -35.92 9.30 -40.74
C TRP A 143 -36.80 8.25 -40.02
N ARG A 144 -37.96 7.88 -40.58
CA ARG A 144 -38.90 6.87 -40.03
C ARG A 144 -38.55 5.41 -40.37
N ARG A 145 -37.52 5.12 -41.16
CA ARG A 145 -37.16 3.74 -41.56
C ARG A 145 -36.14 3.13 -40.58
N SER A 146 -36.42 1.93 -40.08
CA SER A 146 -35.53 1.18 -39.17
C SER A 146 -34.33 0.53 -39.88
N LYS A 147 -34.46 0.23 -41.18
CA LYS A 147 -33.39 -0.22 -42.06
C LYS A 147 -33.19 0.83 -43.15
N LYS A 148 -32.13 1.63 -43.03
CA LYS A 148 -31.63 2.47 -44.12
C LYS A 148 -30.73 1.60 -44.98
N GLU A 149 -31.16 1.25 -46.19
CA GLU A 149 -30.19 0.92 -47.24
C GLU A 149 -29.33 2.16 -47.47
N ALA A 150 -28.01 1.98 -47.53
CA ALA A 150 -27.07 3.07 -47.72
C ALA A 150 -27.32 3.70 -49.11
N VAL A 151 -28.16 4.74 -49.14
CA VAL A 151 -28.18 5.67 -50.27
C VAL A 151 -26.85 6.40 -50.19
N ILE A 152 -25.97 6.08 -51.13
CA ILE A 152 -24.75 6.84 -51.40
C ILE A 152 -25.24 8.21 -51.90
N GLU A 153 -25.33 9.17 -50.98
CA GLU A 153 -25.35 10.58 -51.34
C GLU A 153 -23.99 10.87 -51.98
N PHE A 154 -24.00 11.19 -53.27
CA PHE A 154 -22.88 11.83 -53.97
C PHE A 154 -22.73 13.27 -53.44
N SER A 155 -22.32 13.38 -52.17
CA SER A 155 -21.72 14.57 -51.60
C SER A 155 -20.23 14.45 -51.92
N GLN A 156 -19.80 15.21 -52.92
CA GLN A 156 -18.41 15.34 -53.34
C GLN A 156 -17.59 16.00 -52.24
N ASP A 157 -17.22 15.25 -51.19
CA ASP A 157 -15.99 15.43 -50.42
C ASP A 157 -15.78 14.24 -49.47
N SER A 158 -15.12 13.18 -49.94
CA SER A 158 -14.26 12.27 -49.15
C SER A 158 -13.92 11.02 -49.94
N LEU A 159 -12.81 11.08 -50.68
CA LEU A 159 -12.04 9.90 -51.07
C LEU A 159 -10.57 10.16 -50.72
N ALA A 160 -10.09 9.44 -49.71
CA ALA A 160 -8.72 8.92 -49.53
C ALA A 160 -8.60 8.49 -48.06
N ASP A 161 -8.85 7.22 -47.74
CA ASP A 161 -7.94 6.07 -47.89
C ASP A 161 -7.12 5.84 -46.60
N ASP A 162 -7.29 4.63 -46.08
CA ASP A 162 -6.58 4.07 -44.95
C ASP A 162 -5.30 3.43 -45.49
N SER A 163 -4.18 4.14 -45.38
CA SER A 163 -2.89 3.48 -45.36
C SER A 163 -1.86 4.21 -44.50
N LEU A 164 -1.45 3.49 -43.47
CA LEU A 164 -0.17 3.51 -42.76
C LEU A 164 0.94 4.35 -43.42
N ASN A 165 1.27 5.49 -42.82
CA ASN A 165 2.67 5.90 -42.68
C ASN A 165 2.87 6.85 -41.50
N ALA A 166 3.74 6.42 -40.59
CA ALA A 166 4.27 7.24 -39.52
C ALA A 166 5.23 8.28 -40.12
N THR A 167 4.79 9.53 -40.16
CA THR A 167 5.59 10.76 -39.99
C THR A 167 4.69 11.93 -40.33
N ASN A 168 4.26 12.68 -39.32
CA ASN A 168 4.22 14.15 -39.30
C ASN A 168 3.33 14.62 -38.15
N SER A 169 4.01 15.14 -37.13
CA SER A 169 3.46 16.12 -36.21
C SER A 169 2.88 17.31 -36.97
N ALA A 170 1.88 17.94 -36.36
CA ALA A 170 1.28 19.23 -36.72
C ALA A 170 0.20 19.22 -37.83
N SER A 171 -1.04 18.91 -37.43
CA SER A 171 -2.19 19.80 -37.67
C SER A 171 -3.42 19.30 -36.93
N ALA A 172 -3.55 19.69 -35.67
CA ALA A 172 -4.87 19.88 -35.08
C ALA A 172 -5.51 21.05 -35.85
N LYS A 173 -6.38 20.73 -36.80
CA LYS A 173 -7.29 21.73 -37.38
C LYS A 173 -8.09 22.36 -36.24
N ASN A 174 -8.15 23.69 -36.26
CA ASN A 174 -8.76 24.57 -35.28
C ASN A 174 -10.15 24.13 -34.81
N ASP A 175 -10.22 23.40 -33.70
CA ASP A 175 -11.45 23.21 -32.90
C ASP A 175 -11.57 24.25 -31.77
N GLY A 176 -10.70 25.28 -31.72
CA GLY A 176 -10.77 26.34 -30.71
C GLY A 176 -10.65 25.83 -29.26
N ILE A 177 -9.94 24.72 -29.05
CA ILE A 177 -9.59 24.19 -27.72
C ILE A 177 -8.11 24.49 -27.53
N GLU A 178 -7.78 25.33 -26.55
CA GLU A 178 -6.38 25.59 -26.22
C GLU A 178 -5.72 24.29 -25.71
N PRO A 179 -4.51 23.96 -26.19
CA PRO A 179 -3.80 22.79 -25.71
C PRO A 179 -3.43 22.95 -24.23
N LEU A 180 -3.62 21.89 -23.46
CA LEU A 180 -3.24 21.87 -22.05
C LEU A 180 -1.72 22.13 -21.92
N LYS A 181 -1.35 23.20 -21.22
CA LYS A 181 0.05 23.44 -20.84
C LYS A 181 0.41 22.50 -19.70
N VAL A 182 1.14 21.44 -20.02
CA VAL A 182 1.62 20.48 -19.04
C VAL A 182 3.05 20.85 -18.66
N ASP A 183 3.29 21.09 -17.37
CA ASP A 183 4.65 21.33 -16.86
C ASP A 183 5.45 20.02 -16.85
N ARG A 184 6.60 20.02 -17.53
CA ARG A 184 7.51 18.89 -17.62
C ARG A 184 8.07 18.49 -16.25
N ASN A 185 8.24 19.47 -15.35
CA ASN A 185 8.79 19.24 -14.01
C ASN A 185 7.90 18.31 -13.18
N LYS A 186 6.59 18.23 -13.49
CA LYS A 186 5.65 17.27 -12.88
C LYS A 186 6.14 15.82 -13.01
N TYR A 187 6.72 15.46 -14.15
CA TYR A 187 7.17 14.09 -14.43
C TYR A 187 8.57 13.79 -13.87
N LEU A 188 9.34 14.83 -13.54
CA LEU A 188 10.71 14.68 -13.02
C LEU A 188 10.76 14.68 -11.49
N LYS A 189 9.76 15.27 -10.82
CA LYS A 189 9.75 15.49 -9.38
C LYS A 189 9.79 14.19 -8.55
N ASP A 190 9.09 13.16 -9.02
CA ASP A 190 8.92 11.91 -8.26
C ASP A 190 9.92 10.81 -8.68
N LEU A 191 10.87 11.13 -9.57
CA LEU A 191 11.86 10.17 -10.04
C LEU A 191 13.03 10.05 -9.04
N PRO A 192 13.35 8.83 -8.59
CA PRO A 192 14.42 8.61 -7.61
C PRO A 192 15.79 8.69 -8.30
N PHE A 193 16.42 9.86 -8.26
CA PHE A 193 17.73 10.08 -8.88
C PHE A 193 18.87 9.81 -7.92
N THR A 194 18.69 10.18 -6.65
CA THR A 194 19.70 9.96 -5.62
C THR A 194 19.69 8.51 -5.15
N ASP A 195 20.81 8.04 -4.62
CA ASP A 195 20.88 6.66 -4.12
C ASP A 195 20.01 6.45 -2.88
N GLU A 196 19.81 7.49 -2.06
CA GLU A 196 18.86 7.48 -0.94
C GLU A 196 17.42 7.32 -1.42
N GLU A 197 17.00 8.07 -2.45
CA GLU A 197 15.65 7.94 -3.03
C GLU A 197 15.44 6.57 -3.67
N LYS A 198 16.46 6.01 -4.33
CA LYS A 198 16.40 4.66 -4.91
C LYS A 198 16.32 3.59 -3.81
N ALA A 199 17.06 3.74 -2.72
CA ALA A 199 16.98 2.85 -1.58
C ALA A 199 15.57 2.89 -0.97
N ALA A 200 15.01 4.08 -0.74
CA ALA A 200 13.65 4.25 -0.23
C ALA A 200 12.59 3.66 -1.16
N ALA A 201 12.74 3.83 -2.48
CA ALA A 201 11.85 3.20 -3.46
C ALA A 201 11.95 1.67 -3.44
N ASN A 202 13.15 1.12 -3.31
CA ASN A 202 13.37 -0.32 -3.16
C ASN A 202 12.77 -0.88 -1.86
N THR A 203 12.90 -0.18 -0.73
CA THR A 203 12.25 -0.58 0.53
C THR A 203 10.73 -0.64 0.36
N LYS A 204 10.11 0.35 -0.29
CA LYS A 204 8.66 0.31 -0.58
C LYS A 204 8.26 -0.88 -1.45
N ILE A 205 9.09 -1.27 -2.41
CA ILE A 205 8.86 -2.45 -3.25
C ILE A 205 8.98 -3.72 -2.43
N GLU A 206 10.03 -3.83 -1.63
CA GLU A 206 10.30 -4.96 -0.75
C GLU A 206 9.13 -5.18 0.22
N ASP A 207 8.71 -4.14 0.93
CA ASP A 207 7.56 -4.17 1.85
C ASP A 207 6.29 -4.63 1.13
N ALA A 208 6.01 -4.04 -0.04
CA ALA A 208 4.83 -4.38 -0.83
C ALA A 208 4.87 -5.82 -1.35
N MET A 209 6.03 -6.31 -1.80
CA MET A 209 6.21 -7.70 -2.23
C MET A 209 5.98 -8.66 -1.08
N PHE A 210 6.49 -8.34 0.11
CA PHE A 210 6.28 -9.14 1.31
C PHE A 210 4.80 -9.24 1.68
N GLN A 211 4.08 -8.10 1.66
CA GLN A 211 2.64 -8.08 1.90
C GLN A 211 1.86 -8.88 0.85
N VAL A 212 2.23 -8.78 -0.43
CA VAL A 212 1.64 -9.59 -1.51
C VAL A 212 1.82 -11.08 -1.24
N ALA A 213 3.03 -11.52 -0.89
CA ALA A 213 3.30 -12.92 -0.56
C ALA A 213 2.50 -13.40 0.66
N SER A 214 2.38 -12.55 1.69
CA SER A 214 1.57 -12.83 2.89
C SER A 214 0.08 -12.96 2.58
N ILE A 215 -0.47 -12.07 1.75
CA ILE A 215 -1.87 -12.13 1.29
C ILE A 215 -2.11 -13.42 0.49
N TYR A 216 -1.21 -13.75 -0.45
CA TYR A 216 -1.29 -15.02 -1.19
C TYR A 216 -1.35 -16.22 -0.25
N ASN A 217 -0.46 -16.28 0.74
CA ASN A 217 -0.35 -17.42 1.64
C ASN A 217 -1.53 -17.54 2.62
N HIS A 218 -1.87 -16.45 3.30
CA HIS A 218 -2.75 -16.50 4.48
C HIS A 218 -4.19 -16.10 4.20
N GLN A 219 -4.46 -15.40 3.09
CA GLN A 219 -5.79 -14.81 2.82
C GLN A 219 -6.42 -15.33 1.53
N LEU A 220 -5.59 -15.71 0.55
CA LEU A 220 -6.06 -16.20 -0.74
C LEU A 220 -5.87 -17.71 -0.94
N ASP A 221 -5.09 -18.37 -0.08
CA ASP A 221 -4.73 -19.80 -0.18
C ASP A 221 -3.98 -20.14 -1.49
N GLU A 222 -3.28 -19.15 -2.05
CA GLU A 222 -2.50 -19.28 -3.28
C GLU A 222 -1.02 -19.56 -2.95
N THR A 223 -0.79 -20.68 -2.28
CA THR A 223 0.53 -21.03 -1.72
C THR A 223 1.66 -21.10 -2.76
N ASP A 224 1.39 -21.54 -4.00
CA ASP A 224 2.40 -21.54 -5.07
C ASP A 224 2.86 -20.13 -5.46
N ARG A 225 1.94 -19.16 -5.47
CA ARG A 225 2.25 -17.76 -5.77
C ARG A 225 3.01 -17.14 -4.62
N ALA A 226 2.61 -17.42 -3.38
CA ALA A 226 3.35 -17.02 -2.20
C ALA A 226 4.81 -17.50 -2.24
N ILE A 227 5.06 -18.78 -2.53
CA ILE A 227 6.43 -19.33 -2.66
C ILE A 227 7.24 -18.56 -3.70
N ARG A 228 6.69 -18.35 -4.91
CA ARG A 228 7.40 -17.64 -5.99
C ARG A 228 7.74 -16.21 -5.58
N THR A 229 6.80 -15.50 -4.96
CA THR A 229 7.03 -14.12 -4.50
C THR A 229 8.07 -14.09 -3.38
N TYR A 230 8.00 -14.99 -2.40
CA TYR A 230 9.00 -15.12 -1.34
C TYR A 230 10.41 -15.40 -1.89
N GLU A 231 10.55 -16.36 -2.80
CA GLU A 231 11.83 -16.68 -3.45
C GLU A 231 12.34 -15.49 -4.29
N GLN A 232 11.45 -14.72 -4.93
CA GLN A 232 11.81 -13.51 -5.66
C GLN A 232 12.32 -12.41 -4.73
N ILE A 233 11.71 -12.22 -3.54
CA ILE A 233 12.20 -11.26 -2.54
C ILE A 233 13.62 -11.64 -2.12
N LEU A 234 13.86 -12.89 -1.72
CA LEU A 234 15.20 -13.36 -1.30
C LEU A 234 16.25 -13.21 -2.41
N LYS A 235 15.84 -13.37 -3.67
CA LYS A 235 16.75 -13.19 -4.82
C LYS A 235 17.03 -11.71 -5.11
N ARG A 236 16.01 -10.85 -5.03
CA ARG A 236 16.09 -9.42 -5.39
C ARG A 236 16.70 -8.59 -4.27
N TYR A 237 16.45 -8.97 -3.02
CA TYR A 237 16.86 -8.28 -1.80
C TYR A 237 17.55 -9.29 -0.85
N PRO A 238 18.82 -9.65 -1.09
CA PRO A 238 19.52 -10.66 -0.30
C PRO A 238 19.75 -10.30 1.18
N GLU A 239 19.65 -9.01 1.53
CA GLU A 239 19.81 -8.50 2.90
C GLU A 239 18.47 -8.01 3.48
N THR A 240 17.36 -8.57 3.00
CA THR A 240 16.02 -8.23 3.46
C THR A 240 15.83 -8.48 4.96
N LEU A 241 15.25 -7.49 5.65
CA LEU A 241 14.89 -7.64 7.07
C LEU A 241 13.81 -8.71 7.29
N TYR A 242 13.07 -9.05 6.24
CA TYR A 242 12.04 -10.09 6.25
C TYR A 242 12.61 -11.50 6.06
N GLU A 243 13.91 -11.68 5.79
CA GLU A 243 14.50 -12.99 5.49
C GLU A 243 14.11 -14.06 6.52
N PRO A 244 14.21 -13.83 7.85
CA PRO A 244 13.83 -14.84 8.84
C PRO A 244 12.36 -15.26 8.75
N GLU A 245 11.46 -14.32 8.49
CA GLU A 245 10.02 -14.56 8.37
C GLU A 245 9.68 -15.29 7.08
N ILE A 246 10.31 -14.89 5.98
CA ILE A 246 10.16 -15.54 4.67
C ILE A 246 10.62 -16.99 4.75
N LEU A 247 11.80 -17.25 5.31
CA LEU A 247 12.33 -18.60 5.51
C LEU A 247 11.38 -19.46 6.37
N TYR A 248 10.80 -18.87 7.41
CA TYR A 248 9.83 -19.55 8.27
C TYR A 248 8.54 -19.90 7.53
N ASN A 249 7.97 -18.96 6.77
CA ASN A 249 6.77 -19.19 5.97
C ASN A 249 7.02 -20.27 4.90
N LEU A 250 8.15 -20.21 4.20
CA LEU A 250 8.56 -21.26 3.26
C LEU A 250 8.71 -22.62 3.95
N TYR A 251 9.33 -22.67 5.14
CA TYR A 251 9.39 -23.90 5.95
C TYR A 251 7.99 -24.45 6.25
N LEU A 252 7.05 -23.62 6.70
CA LEU A 252 5.68 -24.05 7.01
C LEU A 252 4.99 -24.62 5.77
N ILE A 253 5.01 -23.89 4.64
CA ILE A 253 4.38 -24.30 3.39
C ILE A 253 4.96 -25.64 2.90
N TYR A 254 6.29 -25.78 2.85
CA TYR A 254 6.92 -27.02 2.38
C TYR A 254 6.74 -28.18 3.36
N LYS A 255 6.63 -27.91 4.67
CA LYS A 255 6.34 -28.93 5.68
C LYS A 255 4.93 -29.48 5.53
N GLU A 256 3.94 -28.62 5.33
CA GLU A 256 2.55 -29.03 5.06
C GLU A 256 2.45 -29.89 3.79
N ARG A 257 3.18 -29.50 2.75
CA ARG A 257 3.30 -30.25 1.49
C ARG A 257 4.15 -31.53 1.59
N LYS A 258 4.71 -31.86 2.76
CA LYS A 258 5.63 -33.00 2.98
C LYS A 258 6.81 -33.03 2.01
N ASN A 259 7.30 -31.85 1.61
CA ASN A 259 8.40 -31.70 0.68
C ASN A 259 9.71 -31.43 1.43
N LYS A 260 10.75 -32.22 1.17
CA LYS A 260 12.06 -32.14 1.86
C LYS A 260 12.73 -30.76 1.83
N LYS A 261 12.31 -29.85 0.94
CA LYS A 261 12.75 -28.44 0.96
C LYS A 261 12.51 -27.73 2.31
N TYR A 262 11.57 -28.20 3.14
CA TYR A 262 11.39 -27.61 4.46
C TYR A 262 12.66 -27.74 5.34
N ASP A 263 13.44 -28.82 5.20
CA ASP A 263 14.68 -29.01 5.98
C ASP A 263 15.73 -27.98 5.60
N THR A 264 15.85 -27.63 4.32
CA THR A 264 16.75 -26.57 3.86
C THR A 264 16.43 -25.22 4.52
N TYR A 265 15.17 -24.76 4.46
CA TYR A 265 14.81 -23.47 5.07
C TYR A 265 14.95 -23.47 6.59
N LYS A 266 14.58 -24.58 7.24
CA LYS A 266 14.78 -24.77 8.67
C LYS A 266 16.25 -24.64 9.07
N ASN A 267 17.14 -25.33 8.36
CA ASN A 267 18.57 -25.30 8.67
C ASN A 267 19.16 -23.91 8.41
N THR A 268 18.80 -23.26 7.31
CA THR A 268 19.21 -21.87 7.05
C THR A 268 18.77 -20.92 8.17
N LEU A 269 17.55 -21.08 8.68
CA LEU A 269 17.05 -20.26 9.78
C LEU A 269 17.83 -20.51 11.08
N PHE A 270 18.19 -21.76 11.37
CA PHE A 270 19.01 -22.11 12.53
C PHE A 270 20.44 -21.60 12.44
N ASP A 271 21.04 -21.66 11.25
CA ASP A 271 22.44 -21.27 11.02
C ASP A 271 22.60 -19.74 10.98
N LYS A 272 21.73 -19.04 10.24
CA LYS A 272 21.81 -17.58 10.08
C LYS A 272 21.11 -16.80 11.20
N TYR A 273 19.99 -17.32 11.72
CA TYR A 273 19.11 -16.61 12.65
C TYR A 273 18.79 -17.42 13.91
N PRO A 274 19.79 -17.89 14.68
CA PRO A 274 19.59 -18.78 15.81
C PRO A 274 18.71 -18.19 16.93
N ASN A 275 18.70 -16.85 17.04
CA ASN A 275 17.98 -16.10 18.08
C ASN A 275 16.64 -15.52 17.60
N SER A 276 16.31 -15.67 16.31
CA SER A 276 15.04 -15.16 15.77
C SER A 276 13.84 -15.85 16.41
N ILE A 277 12.74 -15.11 16.58
CA ILE A 277 11.46 -15.65 17.05
C ILE A 277 11.03 -16.87 16.23
N TYR A 278 11.30 -16.87 14.92
CA TYR A 278 10.96 -17.98 14.04
C TYR A 278 11.76 -19.24 14.35
N THR A 279 13.06 -19.12 14.65
CA THR A 279 13.88 -20.25 15.11
C THR A 279 13.34 -20.83 16.40
N LYS A 280 12.94 -19.97 17.34
CA LYS A 280 12.34 -20.38 18.60
C LYS A 280 11.01 -21.10 18.38
N LEU A 281 10.17 -20.63 17.45
CA LEU A 281 8.91 -21.27 17.07
C LEU A 281 9.09 -22.63 16.41
N ILE A 282 10.13 -22.82 15.59
CA ILE A 282 10.43 -24.15 15.03
C ILE A 282 10.86 -25.13 16.14
N LYS A 283 11.71 -24.68 17.09
CA LYS A 283 12.17 -25.51 18.21
C LYS A 283 11.04 -25.85 19.17
N ASN A 284 10.20 -24.87 19.48
CA ASN A 284 9.03 -25.01 20.34
C ASN A 284 7.80 -24.34 19.68
N PRO A 285 6.89 -25.12 19.07
CA PRO A 285 5.65 -24.58 18.49
C PRO A 285 4.76 -23.82 19.49
N ASN A 286 4.87 -24.12 20.78
CA ASN A 286 4.13 -23.46 21.86
C ASN A 286 4.90 -22.29 22.51
N TYR A 287 5.98 -21.81 21.88
CA TYR A 287 6.89 -20.82 22.44
C TYR A 287 6.17 -19.61 23.06
N TYR A 288 5.19 -19.01 22.39
CA TYR A 288 4.45 -17.87 22.94
C TYR A 288 3.71 -18.20 24.25
N ARG A 289 3.09 -19.38 24.31
CA ARG A 289 2.35 -19.81 25.51
C ARG A 289 3.33 -20.06 26.66
N ASP A 290 4.41 -20.77 26.38
CA ASP A 290 5.38 -21.17 27.39
C ASP A 290 6.19 -19.96 27.87
N ASN A 291 6.57 -19.04 26.98
CA ASN A 291 7.22 -17.77 27.34
C ASN A 291 6.30 -16.89 28.19
N ARG A 292 4.99 -16.81 27.90
CA ARG A 292 4.04 -16.10 28.75
C ARG A 292 3.95 -16.68 30.16
N ILE A 293 3.95 -18.01 30.28
CA ILE A 293 3.96 -18.70 31.58
C ILE A 293 5.28 -18.41 32.31
N ALA A 294 6.41 -18.51 31.62
CA ALA A 294 7.73 -18.21 32.15
C ALA A 294 7.84 -16.76 32.63
N ASN A 295 7.29 -15.78 31.88
CA ASN A 295 7.23 -14.37 32.29
C ASN A 295 6.44 -14.20 33.58
N LYS A 296 5.28 -14.84 33.70
CA LYS A 296 4.48 -14.78 34.92
C LYS A 296 5.25 -15.34 36.13
N GLN A 297 5.95 -16.47 35.94
CA GLN A 297 6.79 -17.06 36.99
C GLN A 297 7.97 -16.15 37.34
N ALA A 298 8.62 -15.56 36.34
CA ALA A 298 9.72 -14.62 36.52
C ALA A 298 9.27 -13.38 37.32
N ASP A 299 8.09 -12.82 37.00
CA ASP A 299 7.47 -11.72 37.76
C ASP A 299 7.19 -12.11 39.22
N GLU A 300 6.67 -13.33 39.46
CA GLU A 300 6.43 -13.84 40.81
C GLU A 300 7.75 -13.98 41.59
N HIS A 301 8.80 -14.50 40.97
CA HIS A 301 10.13 -14.61 41.59
C HIS A 301 10.81 -13.25 41.78
N TYR A 302 10.57 -12.28 40.91
CA TYR A 302 11.10 -10.92 41.04
C TYR A 302 10.62 -10.24 42.33
N LYS A 303 9.39 -10.52 42.77
CA LYS A 303 8.88 -10.01 44.07
C LYS A 303 9.80 -10.44 45.22
N ALA A 304 10.24 -11.70 45.23
CA ALA A 304 11.16 -12.20 46.26
C ALA A 304 12.53 -11.50 46.19
N VAL A 305 13.05 -11.22 44.98
CA VAL A 305 14.30 -10.44 44.80
C VAL A 305 14.14 -9.03 45.37
N PHE A 306 13.00 -8.39 45.11
CA PHE A 306 12.71 -7.06 45.60
C PHE A 306 12.52 -7.02 47.12
N ASP A 307 11.86 -8.02 47.69
CA ASP A 307 11.70 -8.15 49.15
C ASP A 307 13.06 -8.35 49.84
N LEU A 308 13.95 -9.16 49.26
CA LEU A 308 15.32 -9.30 49.74
C LEU A 308 16.08 -7.96 49.69
N TYR A 309 15.96 -7.20 48.60
CA TYR A 309 16.54 -5.87 48.50
C TYR A 309 16.00 -4.92 49.58
N LYS A 310 14.67 -4.90 49.77
CA LYS A 310 13.99 -4.04 50.75
C LYS A 310 14.37 -4.37 52.19
N SER A 311 14.60 -5.65 52.48
CA SER A 311 15.07 -6.12 53.80
C SER A 311 16.55 -5.83 54.08
N GLY A 312 17.29 -5.29 53.11
CA GLY A 312 18.73 -5.02 53.22
C GLY A 312 19.64 -6.22 52.90
N ALA A 313 19.07 -7.35 52.50
CA ALA A 313 19.81 -8.56 52.10
C ALA A 313 20.38 -8.46 50.67
N TYR A 314 21.21 -7.44 50.41
CA TYR A 314 21.65 -7.06 49.06
C TYR A 314 22.43 -8.16 48.32
N LYS A 315 23.31 -8.90 49.01
CA LYS A 315 24.07 -10.02 48.40
C LYS A 315 23.15 -11.16 47.95
N ALA A 316 22.15 -11.47 48.77
CA ALA A 316 21.16 -12.51 48.45
C ALA A 316 20.24 -12.05 47.30
N SER A 317 19.82 -10.78 47.30
CA SER A 317 19.04 -10.19 46.21
C SER A 317 19.82 -10.24 44.88
N ASP A 318 21.08 -9.81 44.85
CA ASP A 318 21.93 -9.85 43.65
C ASP A 318 22.16 -11.28 43.13
N SER A 319 22.42 -12.22 44.05
CA SER A 319 22.62 -13.63 43.69
C SER A 319 21.34 -14.25 43.10
N THR A 320 20.20 -14.01 43.74
CA THR A 320 18.89 -14.51 43.29
C THR A 320 18.51 -13.91 41.94
N ALA A 321 18.72 -12.60 41.76
CA ALA A 321 18.50 -11.92 40.48
C ALA A 321 19.38 -12.51 39.36
N SER A 322 20.64 -12.85 39.67
CA SER A 322 21.55 -13.49 38.70
C SER A 322 21.08 -14.87 38.27
N VAL A 323 20.55 -15.68 39.20
CA VAL A 323 19.95 -16.98 38.88
C VAL A 323 18.73 -16.82 37.99
N LEU A 324 17.84 -15.85 38.29
CA LEU A 324 16.65 -15.60 37.47
C LEU A 324 16.98 -15.13 36.06
N LEU A 325 18.03 -14.33 35.87
CA LEU A 325 18.50 -13.93 34.53
C LEU A 325 18.97 -15.12 33.69
N ILE A 326 19.52 -16.16 34.32
CA ILE A 326 19.96 -17.39 33.63
C ILE A 326 18.75 -18.31 33.37
N GLN A 327 17.83 -18.41 34.33
CA GLN A 327 16.67 -19.27 34.24
C GLN A 327 15.62 -18.75 33.25
N TYR A 328 15.46 -17.43 33.15
CA TYR A 328 14.47 -16.76 32.31
C TYR A 328 15.13 -15.70 31.40
N PRO A 329 16.00 -16.13 30.47
CA PRO A 329 16.80 -15.20 29.64
C PRO A 329 15.95 -14.40 28.66
N ASP A 330 14.80 -14.95 28.24
CA ASP A 330 13.85 -14.33 27.31
C ASP A 330 12.71 -13.60 28.01
N SER A 331 12.85 -13.31 29.31
CA SER A 331 11.75 -12.70 30.07
C SER A 331 11.65 -11.19 29.86
N GLU A 332 10.45 -10.65 30.01
CA GLU A 332 10.20 -9.20 29.91
C GLU A 332 10.76 -8.40 31.11
N ILE A 333 11.26 -9.08 32.16
CA ILE A 333 11.76 -8.44 33.38
C ILE A 333 13.29 -8.42 33.50
N THR A 334 14.01 -8.78 32.45
CA THR A 334 15.48 -8.81 32.47
C THR A 334 16.07 -7.44 32.79
N ASP A 335 15.42 -6.36 32.36
CA ASP A 335 15.79 -4.98 32.67
C ASP A 335 15.64 -4.68 34.18
N LYS A 336 14.51 -5.05 34.79
CA LYS A 336 14.25 -4.91 36.23
C LYS A 336 15.25 -5.70 37.07
N LEU A 337 15.51 -6.95 36.67
CA LEU A 337 16.51 -7.82 37.31
C LEU A 337 17.93 -7.25 37.18
N THR A 338 18.28 -6.68 36.03
CA THR A 338 19.58 -6.05 35.84
C THR A 338 19.70 -4.78 36.68
N TYR A 339 18.65 -3.95 36.73
CA TYR A 339 18.65 -2.70 37.48
C TYR A 339 18.73 -2.93 38.99
N ILE A 340 17.97 -3.90 39.55
CA ILE A 340 18.03 -4.19 40.99
C ILE A 340 19.41 -4.71 41.41
N LYS A 341 20.12 -5.44 40.55
CA LYS A 341 21.52 -5.82 40.78
C LYS A 341 22.44 -4.61 40.86
N LEU A 342 22.24 -3.60 40.01
CA LEU A 342 23.00 -2.34 40.08
C LEU A 342 22.73 -1.59 41.39
N LEU A 343 21.47 -1.58 41.85
CA LEU A 343 21.12 -1.02 43.15
C LEU A 343 21.75 -1.80 44.31
N CYS A 344 21.76 -3.13 44.25
CA CYS A 344 22.46 -3.97 45.23
C CYS A 344 23.96 -3.64 45.26
N LYS A 345 24.60 -3.57 44.10
CA LYS A 345 26.03 -3.21 43.99
C LYS A 345 26.32 -1.84 44.59
N LEU A 346 25.47 -0.84 44.33
CA LEU A 346 25.58 0.47 44.97
C LEU A 346 25.52 0.39 46.50
N LYS A 347 24.66 -0.46 47.06
CA LYS A 347 24.50 -0.59 48.51
C LYS A 347 25.63 -1.39 49.17
N ILE A 348 26.26 -2.32 48.44
CA ILE A 348 27.36 -3.17 48.95
C ILE A 348 28.70 -2.44 48.82
N ASP A 349 29.04 -1.96 47.63
CA ASP A 349 30.37 -1.43 47.29
C ASP A 349 30.43 0.11 47.36
N GLY A 350 29.27 0.76 47.41
CA GLY A 350 29.16 2.22 47.32
C GLY A 350 29.34 2.77 45.89
N PRO A 351 29.33 4.11 45.74
CA PRO A 351 29.52 4.76 44.46
C PRO A 351 30.93 4.52 43.91
N SER A 352 31.01 4.03 42.66
CA SER A 352 32.26 3.67 41.96
C SER A 352 32.18 3.92 40.45
N ALA A 353 33.35 4.02 39.80
CA ALA A 353 33.44 4.30 38.36
C ALA A 353 32.89 3.13 37.54
N GLU A 354 33.16 1.91 38.02
CA GLU A 354 32.64 0.68 37.44
C GLU A 354 31.10 0.64 37.46
N LEU A 355 30.47 1.13 38.53
CA LEU A 355 29.01 1.18 38.62
C LEU A 355 28.42 2.18 37.62
N VAL A 356 29.03 3.36 37.46
CA VAL A 356 28.62 4.35 36.45
C VAL A 356 28.73 3.77 35.05
N LEU A 357 29.81 3.04 34.76
CA LEU A 357 30.00 2.35 33.49
C LEU A 357 28.89 1.31 33.26
N LYS A 358 28.58 0.47 34.26
CA LYS A 358 27.49 -0.52 34.16
C LYS A 358 26.11 0.11 34.00
N LEU A 359 25.84 1.25 34.63
CA LEU A 359 24.60 2.01 34.43
C LEU A 359 24.51 2.59 33.00
N LYS A 360 25.63 3.05 32.43
CA LYS A 360 25.68 3.46 31.01
C LYS A 360 25.44 2.27 30.07
N GLN A 361 26.02 1.11 30.37
CA GLN A 361 25.77 -0.15 29.63
C GLN A 361 24.31 -0.60 29.73
N PHE A 362 23.68 -0.46 30.90
CA PHE A 362 22.26 -0.76 31.09
C PHE A 362 21.40 0.06 30.13
N LYS A 363 21.65 1.37 30.01
CA LYS A 363 20.92 2.23 29.06
C LYS A 363 21.11 1.80 27.60
N ALA A 364 22.33 1.38 27.24
CA ALA A 364 22.62 0.91 25.88
C ALA A 364 21.97 -0.44 25.58
N SER A 365 21.87 -1.32 26.58
CA SER A 365 21.31 -2.67 26.44
C SER A 365 19.78 -2.70 26.51
N TYR A 366 19.18 -1.73 27.22
CA TYR A 366 17.73 -1.61 27.44
C TYR A 366 17.23 -0.19 27.14
N PRO A 367 17.31 0.29 25.88
CA PRO A 367 16.96 1.67 25.54
C PRO A 367 15.48 2.00 25.82
N ASP A 368 14.59 1.02 25.65
CA ASP A 368 13.14 1.18 25.81
C ASP A 368 12.65 0.89 27.24
N SER A 369 13.56 0.61 28.18
CA SER A 369 13.16 0.30 29.56
C SER A 369 12.62 1.53 30.29
N PRO A 370 11.50 1.42 31.03
CA PRO A 370 10.98 2.51 31.85
C PRO A 370 11.92 2.91 33.00
N LEU A 371 12.97 2.13 33.27
CA LEU A 371 13.97 2.38 34.31
C LEU A 371 15.15 3.24 33.82
N VAL A 372 15.23 3.53 32.51
CA VAL A 372 16.29 4.36 31.94
C VAL A 372 16.36 5.76 32.58
N PRO A 373 15.25 6.50 32.80
CA PRO A 373 15.29 7.79 33.49
C PRO A 373 15.86 7.68 34.91
N SER A 374 15.46 6.65 35.68
CA SER A 374 15.99 6.41 37.03
C SER A 374 17.47 6.04 37.03
N ALA A 375 17.94 5.31 36.01
CA ALA A 375 19.37 5.04 35.84
C ALA A 375 20.17 6.32 35.55
N ILE A 376 19.63 7.26 34.76
CA ILE A 376 20.26 8.56 34.48
C ILE A 376 20.36 9.39 35.74
N GLU A 377 19.29 9.49 36.52
CA GLU A 377 19.28 10.23 37.78
C GLU A 377 20.27 9.64 38.78
N LEU A 378 20.39 8.32 38.83
CA LEU A 378 21.36 7.65 39.69
C LEU A 378 22.80 7.96 39.29
N ILE A 379 23.11 7.96 37.99
CA ILE A 379 24.44 8.37 37.48
C ILE A 379 24.75 9.80 37.93
N ALA A 380 23.85 10.74 37.67
CA ALA A 380 24.05 12.15 38.04
C ALA A 380 24.24 12.34 39.56
N THR A 381 23.54 11.53 40.37
CA THR A 381 23.68 11.56 41.84
C THR A 381 25.03 11.03 42.28
N ILE A 382 25.51 9.92 41.70
CA ILE A 382 26.84 9.36 41.99
C ILE A 382 27.95 10.36 41.61
N GLU A 383 27.84 10.99 40.45
CA GLU A 383 28.80 11.98 39.95
C GLU A 383 28.89 13.21 40.86
N LYS A 384 27.76 13.67 41.44
CA LYS A 384 27.74 14.75 42.43
C LYS A 384 28.42 14.38 43.75
N ILE A 385 28.29 13.12 44.19
CA ILE A 385 28.80 12.65 45.49
C ILE A 385 30.31 12.33 45.42
N LYS A 386 30.82 11.89 44.27
CA LYS A 386 32.25 11.62 44.05
C LYS A 386 32.71 12.12 42.67
N PRO A 387 33.16 13.37 42.54
CA PRO A 387 33.61 13.92 41.25
C PRO A 387 34.87 13.23 40.69
N ASP A 388 35.69 12.60 41.53
CA ASP A 388 36.91 11.86 41.13
C ASP A 388 36.64 10.48 40.48
N VAL A 389 35.37 10.11 40.30
CA VAL A 389 34.95 8.81 39.75
C VAL A 389 34.93 8.79 38.21
N ILE A 390 35.33 9.88 37.57
CA ILE A 390 35.51 9.97 36.12
C ILE A 390 36.95 9.52 35.78
N PRO A 391 37.18 8.48 34.95
CA PRO A 391 38.43 8.45 34.21
C PRO A 391 38.40 9.69 33.31
N LYS A 392 39.30 10.65 33.56
CA LYS A 392 39.51 11.80 32.65
C LYS A 392 39.66 11.23 31.25
N SER A 393 38.64 11.40 30.40
CA SER A 393 38.72 11.02 29.00
C SER A 393 39.74 11.95 28.34
N GLN A 394 40.88 11.37 27.94
CA GLN A 394 41.66 11.89 26.82
C GLN A 394 40.98 11.52 25.52
#